data_AF-A0A6L6CSM2-F1
#
_entry.id   AF-A0A6L6CSM2-F1
#
_cell.length_a   1.000
_cell.length_b   1.000
_cell.length_c   1.000
_cell.angle_alpha   90.00
_cell.angle_beta   90.00
_cell.angle_gamma   90.00
#
_symmetry.space_group_name_H-M   'P 1'
#
loop_
_entity.id
_entity.type
_entity.pdbx_description
1 polymer ?
#
loop_
_entity_poly.entity_id
_entity_poly.type
_entity_poly.pdbx_seq_one_letter_code
_entity_poly.pdbx_strand_id
1 'polypeptide(L)'
;MQIFPSRQDFHFLSVNFTVVPVWTEILADVETPVAAYMKLVGDKPGFLLESVEHGGSWSRYSFVGRNALATLQMRNGNMVVSGAVPEDIDLDHGMLGAMESLLSIYKAPVMEELPPLQGGLMGFLGYDIVREIENLPNAPR
;
A
#
# COMPACT_ATOMS: atom_id res chain seq x y z
N MET A 1 7.07 18.64 17.02
CA MET A 1 7.00 17.55 16.02
C MET A 1 7.82 17.99 14.81
N GLN A 2 8.95 17.34 14.57
CA GLN A 2 9.83 17.66 13.44
C GLN A 2 9.42 16.81 12.24
N ILE A 3 9.14 17.44 11.11
CA ILE A 3 8.68 16.76 9.89
C ILE A 3 9.87 16.60 8.94
N PHE A 4 9.97 15.41 8.35
CA PHE A 4 10.98 15.03 7.37
C PHE A 4 10.32 14.56 6.07
N PRO A 5 11.02 14.64 4.93
CA PRO A 5 12.24 15.43 4.72
C PRO A 5 11.98 16.94 4.88
N SER A 6 13.02 17.76 4.95
CA SER A 6 12.84 19.21 4.92
C SER A 6 12.15 19.62 3.61
N ARG A 7 11.53 20.81 3.55
CA ARG A 7 10.91 21.28 2.30
C ARG A 7 11.90 21.33 1.13
N GLN A 8 13.14 21.73 1.38
CA GLN A 8 14.19 21.77 0.36
C GLN A 8 14.52 20.36 -0.14
N ASP A 9 14.68 19.41 0.78
CA ASP A 9 15.00 18.02 0.46
C ASP A 9 13.82 17.32 -0.23
N PHE A 10 12.57 17.64 0.14
CA PHE A 10 11.38 17.21 -0.57
C PHE A 10 11.43 17.63 -2.04
N HIS A 11 11.73 18.91 -2.31
CA HIS A 11 11.86 19.41 -3.67
C HIS A 11 12.97 18.68 -4.43
N PHE A 12 14.11 18.43 -3.78
CA PHE A 12 15.22 17.67 -4.38
C PHE A 12 14.80 16.23 -4.73
N LEU A 13 14.14 15.51 -3.82
CA LEU A 13 13.65 14.15 -4.05
C LEU A 13 12.57 14.09 -5.14
N SER A 14 11.67 15.08 -5.18
CA SER A 14 10.55 15.14 -6.14
C SER A 14 10.98 15.27 -7.60
N VAL A 15 12.24 15.62 -7.85
CA VAL A 15 12.81 15.63 -9.21
C VAL A 15 12.97 14.21 -9.76
N ASN A 16 13.27 13.24 -8.89
CA ASN A 16 13.61 11.87 -9.29
C ASN A 16 12.53 10.84 -8.92
N PHE A 17 11.63 11.19 -8.00
CA PHE A 17 10.61 10.30 -7.46
C PHE A 17 9.22 10.92 -7.61
N THR A 18 8.26 10.12 -8.03
CA THR A 18 6.85 10.51 -8.17
C THR A 18 6.10 10.44 -6.84
N VAL A 19 6.65 9.70 -5.87
CA VAL A 19 6.15 9.61 -4.50
C VAL A 19 7.30 9.93 -3.56
N VAL A 20 7.12 10.95 -2.70
CA VAL A 20 8.10 11.30 -1.68
C VAL A 20 7.42 11.14 -0.32
N PRO A 21 7.84 10.18 0.52
CA PRO A 21 7.25 10.00 1.84
C PRO A 21 7.59 11.20 2.72
N VAL A 22 6.56 11.77 3.35
CA VAL A 22 6.69 12.83 4.35
C VAL A 22 6.25 12.26 5.68
N TRP A 23 7.10 12.34 6.69
CA TRP A 23 6.96 11.59 7.92
C TRP A 23 7.42 12.39 9.14
N THR A 24 7.04 11.89 10.31
CA THR A 24 7.49 12.37 11.61
C THR A 24 7.38 11.22 12.60
N GLU A 25 8.21 11.25 13.63
CA GLU A 25 8.12 10.32 14.75
C GLU A 25 7.42 10.97 15.92
N ILE A 26 6.54 10.20 16.55
CA ILE A 26 5.78 10.60 17.73
C ILE A 26 5.97 9.56 18.84
N LEU A 27 6.04 10.02 20.09
CA LEU A 27 6.02 9.13 21.24
C LEU A 27 4.61 8.54 21.38
N ALA A 28 4.54 7.21 21.40
CA ALA A 28 3.30 6.44 21.44
C ALA A 28 3.42 5.24 22.40
N ASP A 29 4.05 5.46 23.55
CA ASP A 29 4.37 4.45 24.57
C ASP A 29 3.12 3.82 25.24
N VAL A 30 2.00 4.52 25.22
CA VAL A 30 0.69 4.01 25.70
C VAL A 30 -0.21 3.48 24.59
N GLU A 31 0.26 3.48 23.34
CA GLU A 31 -0.50 2.99 22.21
C GLU A 31 -0.17 1.53 21.91
N THR A 32 -1.21 0.77 21.56
CA THR A 32 -1.05 -0.53 20.90
C THR A 32 -1.38 -0.38 19.42
N PRO A 33 -0.92 -1.28 18.53
CA PRO A 33 -1.27 -1.23 17.11
C PRO A 33 -2.78 -1.20 16.87
N VAL A 34 -3.55 -1.97 17.64
CA VAL A 34 -5.03 -1.97 17.59
C VAL A 34 -5.59 -0.62 18.04
N ALA A 35 -5.10 -0.04 19.13
CA ALA A 35 -5.54 1.29 19.58
C ALA A 35 -5.22 2.38 18.55
N ALA A 36 -4.04 2.31 17.92
CA ALA A 36 -3.64 3.21 16.84
C ALA A 36 -4.56 3.06 15.62
N TYR A 37 -4.89 1.82 15.21
CA TYR A 37 -5.86 1.57 14.13
C TYR A 37 -7.23 2.19 14.44
N MET A 38 -7.77 1.97 15.64
CA MET A 38 -9.06 2.54 16.03
C MET A 38 -9.06 4.08 16.02
N LYS A 39 -7.95 4.71 16.42
CA LYS A 39 -7.80 6.19 16.43
C LYS A 39 -7.58 6.78 15.04
N LEU A 40 -6.79 6.12 14.20
CA LEU A 40 -6.41 6.64 12.88
C LEU A 40 -7.43 6.30 11.79
N VAL A 41 -7.96 5.08 11.83
CA VAL A 41 -8.81 4.50 10.79
C VAL A 41 -10.28 4.52 11.23
N GLY A 42 -10.59 3.93 12.39
CA GLY A 42 -11.97 3.75 12.84
C GLY A 42 -12.79 2.90 11.87
N ASP A 43 -14.02 3.33 11.56
CA ASP A 43 -14.93 2.61 10.64
C ASP A 43 -14.66 2.89 9.14
N LYS A 44 -13.57 3.59 8.82
CA LYS A 44 -13.21 3.92 7.43
C LYS A 44 -12.40 2.82 6.77
N PRO A 45 -12.31 2.77 5.43
CA PRO A 45 -11.40 1.86 4.74
C PRO A 45 -9.94 2.07 5.17
N GLY A 46 -9.28 0.97 5.54
CA GLY A 46 -7.89 0.93 5.95
C GLY A 46 -7.45 -0.48 6.33
N PHE A 47 -6.21 -0.64 6.73
CA PHE A 47 -5.63 -1.92 7.13
C PHE A 47 -4.82 -1.81 8.41
N LEU A 48 -4.69 -2.94 9.09
CA LEU A 48 -3.71 -3.20 10.15
C LEU A 48 -2.97 -4.49 9.76
N LEU A 49 -1.64 -4.41 9.65
CA LEU A 49 -0.77 -5.56 9.44
C LEU A 49 0.11 -5.74 10.67
N GLU A 50 0.01 -6.91 11.29
CA GLU A 50 0.84 -7.32 12.42
C GLU A 50 1.51 -8.66 12.06
N SER A 51 2.77 -8.81 12.47
CA SER A 51 3.52 -10.05 12.27
C SER A 51 3.87 -10.67 13.61
N VAL A 52 3.64 -11.97 13.73
CA VAL A 52 4.05 -12.78 14.88
C VAL A 52 5.19 -13.67 14.42
N GLU A 53 6.34 -13.57 15.07
CA GLU A 53 7.47 -14.45 14.77
C GLU A 53 7.24 -15.85 15.37
N HIS A 54 7.80 -16.87 14.71
CA HIS A 54 7.76 -18.25 15.19
C HIS A 54 8.46 -18.33 16.55
N GLY A 55 7.68 -18.41 17.63
CA GLY A 55 8.16 -18.30 19.01
C GLY A 55 7.27 -17.43 19.90
N GLY A 56 6.30 -16.71 19.33
CA GLY A 56 5.31 -15.92 20.09
C GLY A 56 5.76 -14.50 20.43
N SER A 57 6.93 -14.05 19.96
CA SER A 57 7.32 -12.64 19.99
C SER A 57 6.69 -11.90 18.81
N TRP A 58 6.05 -10.76 19.09
CA TRP A 58 5.64 -9.84 18.03
C TRP A 58 6.86 -9.27 17.30
N SER A 59 6.72 -9.08 15.99
CA SER A 59 7.69 -8.34 15.19
C SER A 59 7.84 -6.90 15.70
N ARG A 60 8.98 -6.27 15.42
CA ARG A 60 9.27 -4.88 15.80
C ARG A 60 8.28 -3.86 15.25
N TYR A 61 7.61 -4.17 14.13
CA TYR A 61 6.72 -3.23 13.43
C TYR A 61 5.32 -3.79 13.23
N SER A 62 4.34 -2.92 13.43
CA SER A 62 2.96 -3.07 12.94
C SER A 62 2.67 -1.92 11.99
N PHE A 63 1.88 -2.16 10.94
CA PHE A 63 1.57 -1.15 9.92
C PHE A 63 0.09 -0.82 9.91
N VAL A 64 -0.23 0.46 10.00
CA VAL A 64 -1.59 0.99 9.88
C VAL A 64 -1.65 1.88 8.64
N GLY A 65 -2.59 1.60 7.75
CA GLY A 65 -2.83 2.39 6.54
C GLY A 65 -4.28 2.83 6.43
N ARG A 66 -4.50 4.03 5.90
CA ARG A 66 -5.83 4.62 5.64
C ARG A 66 -5.77 5.58 4.46
N ASN A 67 -6.93 6.02 3.99
CA ASN A 67 -7.06 7.04 2.94
C ASN A 67 -6.20 6.69 1.72
N ALA A 68 -6.36 5.47 1.19
CA ALA A 68 -5.71 5.08 -0.04
C ALA A 68 -6.02 6.08 -1.16
N LEU A 69 -5.02 6.42 -1.97
CA LEU A 69 -5.17 7.33 -3.11
C LEU A 69 -6.23 6.79 -4.09
N ALA A 70 -6.21 5.48 -4.32
CA ALA A 70 -7.18 4.75 -5.11
C ALA A 70 -7.34 3.32 -4.59
N THR A 71 -8.40 2.65 -5.03
CA THR A 71 -8.68 1.23 -4.79
C THR A 71 -9.00 0.59 -6.13
N LEU A 72 -8.30 -0.50 -6.43
CA LEU A 72 -8.51 -1.32 -7.61
C LEU A 72 -9.23 -2.60 -7.16
N GLN A 73 -10.30 -2.96 -7.87
CA GLN A 73 -11.04 -4.18 -7.64
C GLN A 73 -11.27 -4.89 -8.97
N MET A 74 -11.00 -6.19 -9.02
CA MET A 74 -11.37 -7.02 -10.15
C MET A 74 -12.33 -8.10 -9.70
N ARG A 75 -13.45 -8.25 -10.41
CA ARG A 75 -14.36 -9.38 -10.21
C ARG A 75 -14.89 -9.87 -11.54
N ASN A 76 -14.77 -11.17 -11.77
CA ASN A 76 -15.22 -11.84 -13.00
C ASN A 76 -14.67 -11.14 -14.26
N GLY A 77 -13.39 -10.75 -14.25
CA GLY A 77 -12.72 -10.02 -15.33
C GLY A 77 -13.10 -8.54 -15.47
N ASN A 78 -13.98 -8.01 -14.64
CA ASN A 78 -14.35 -6.60 -14.66
C ASN A 78 -13.53 -5.82 -13.64
N MET A 79 -12.74 -4.88 -14.13
CA MET A 79 -11.99 -3.92 -13.32
C MET A 79 -12.87 -2.75 -12.91
N VAL A 80 -12.78 -2.37 -11.64
CA VAL A 80 -13.37 -1.15 -11.07
C VAL A 80 -12.30 -0.40 -10.31
N VAL A 81 -12.14 0.88 -10.61
CA VAL A 81 -11.21 1.77 -9.92
C VAL A 81 -11.99 2.89 -9.25
N SER A 82 -11.69 3.14 -7.98
CA SER A 82 -12.21 4.29 -7.24
C SER A 82 -11.07 5.12 -6.68
N GLY A 83 -11.13 6.44 -6.78
CA GLY A 83 -10.09 7.35 -6.34
C GLY A 83 -9.26 7.90 -7.51
N ALA A 84 -8.06 8.40 -7.21
CA ALA A 84 -7.19 9.02 -8.21
C ALA A 84 -6.12 8.03 -8.67
N VAL A 85 -6.15 7.68 -9.95
CA VAL A 85 -5.08 6.95 -10.63
C VAL A 85 -4.59 7.78 -11.82
N PRO A 86 -3.36 7.57 -12.29
CA PRO A 86 -2.89 8.15 -13.54
C PRO A 86 -3.81 7.75 -14.70
N GLU A 87 -3.95 8.62 -15.71
CA GLU A 87 -4.82 8.34 -16.87
C GLU A 87 -4.29 7.20 -17.75
N ASP A 88 -2.99 6.94 -17.68
CA ASP A 88 -2.25 5.97 -18.49
C ASP A 88 -2.07 4.60 -17.82
N ILE A 89 -2.83 4.30 -16.76
CA ILE A 89 -2.78 2.97 -16.15
C ILE A 89 -3.34 1.89 -17.08
N ASP A 90 -2.66 0.75 -17.13
CA ASP A 90 -3.10 -0.41 -17.91
C ASP A 90 -4.21 -1.16 -17.19
N LEU A 91 -5.46 -0.95 -17.60
CA LEU A 91 -6.61 -1.69 -17.09
C LEU A 91 -7.07 -2.82 -18.03
N ASP A 92 -6.48 -2.90 -19.22
CA ASP A 92 -6.91 -3.84 -20.27
C ASP A 92 -6.27 -5.22 -20.06
N HIS A 93 -5.14 -5.28 -19.38
CA HIS A 93 -4.43 -6.54 -19.04
C HIS A 93 -4.73 -7.05 -17.62
N GLY A 94 -5.91 -6.73 -17.08
CA GLY A 94 -6.37 -7.26 -15.80
C GLY A 94 -5.68 -6.63 -14.58
N MET A 95 -5.81 -7.29 -13.43
CA MET A 95 -5.30 -6.78 -12.16
C MET A 95 -3.77 -6.79 -12.12
N LEU A 96 -3.10 -7.82 -12.64
CA LEU A 96 -1.63 -7.88 -12.62
C LEU A 96 -1.02 -6.80 -13.52
N GLY A 97 -1.58 -6.55 -14.70
CA GLY A 97 -1.15 -5.45 -15.59
C GLY A 97 -1.34 -4.08 -14.94
N ALA A 98 -2.49 -3.86 -14.28
CA ALA A 98 -2.75 -2.61 -13.56
C ALA A 98 -1.76 -2.38 -12.40
N MET A 99 -1.43 -3.43 -11.64
CA MET A 99 -0.45 -3.36 -10.56
C MET A 99 0.96 -3.05 -11.11
N GLU A 100 1.37 -3.70 -12.19
CA GLU A 100 2.67 -3.44 -12.82
C GLU A 100 2.77 -1.99 -13.32
N SER A 101 1.75 -1.50 -14.03
CA SER A 101 1.68 -0.13 -14.51
C SER A 101 1.77 0.88 -13.34
N LEU A 102 0.99 0.68 -12.28
CA LEU A 102 1.04 1.55 -11.08
C LEU A 102 2.40 1.55 -10.40
N LEU A 103 3.04 0.38 -10.23
CA LEU A 103 4.37 0.28 -9.62
C LEU A 103 5.46 0.88 -10.51
N SER A 104 5.26 0.89 -11.82
CA SER A 104 6.17 1.55 -12.76
C SER A 104 6.06 3.08 -12.71
N ILE A 105 4.86 3.62 -12.49
CA ILE A 105 4.59 5.05 -12.40
C ILE A 105 4.98 5.58 -11.02
N TYR A 106 4.53 4.92 -9.95
CA TYR A 106 4.74 5.35 -8.58
C TYR A 106 6.07 4.83 -8.02
N LYS A 107 7.13 5.63 -8.18
CA LYS A 107 8.46 5.37 -7.64
C LYS A 107 8.73 6.24 -6.42
N ALA A 108 9.19 5.61 -5.34
CA ALA A 108 9.59 6.26 -4.10
C ALA A 108 11.06 5.95 -3.78
N PRO A 109 11.77 6.86 -3.08
CA PRO A 109 13.07 6.53 -2.51
C PRO A 109 12.89 5.50 -1.38
N VAL A 110 13.86 4.61 -1.22
CA VAL A 110 13.97 3.77 -0.01
C VAL A 110 14.75 4.57 1.03
N MET A 111 14.10 4.93 2.13
CA MET A 111 14.74 5.64 3.24
C MET A 111 15.16 4.62 4.30
N GLU A 112 16.44 4.53 4.63
CA GLU A 112 16.99 3.53 5.57
C GLU A 112 16.49 3.73 7.01
N GLU A 113 16.17 4.98 7.35
CA GLU A 113 15.64 5.38 8.66
C GLU A 113 14.17 4.98 8.87
N LEU A 114 13.45 4.64 7.80
CA LEU A 114 12.03 4.29 7.88
C LEU A 114 11.82 2.78 8.08
N PRO A 115 10.67 2.38 8.66
CA PRO A 115 10.23 0.99 8.69
C PRO A 115 10.19 0.34 7.30
N PRO A 116 10.20 -1.00 7.20
CA PRO A 116 10.34 -1.69 5.91
C PRO A 116 9.17 -1.49 4.95
N LEU A 117 7.97 -1.18 5.45
CA LEU A 117 6.82 -0.81 4.62
C LEU A 117 6.66 0.71 4.60
N GLN A 118 7.01 1.35 3.48
CA GLN A 118 7.01 2.81 3.33
C GLN A 118 5.87 3.34 2.43
N GLY A 119 5.08 2.44 1.86
CA GLY A 119 4.02 2.72 0.90
C GLY A 119 3.91 1.61 -0.13
N GLY A 120 2.91 1.71 -1.01
CA GLY A 120 2.67 0.72 -2.08
C GLY A 120 1.22 0.30 -2.20
N LEU A 121 1.04 -0.90 -2.77
CA LEU A 121 -0.26 -1.53 -2.96
C LEU A 121 -0.50 -2.53 -1.82
N MET A 122 -1.60 -2.36 -1.09
CA MET A 122 -1.99 -3.25 0.01
C MET A 122 -3.40 -3.78 -0.25
N GLY A 123 -3.55 -5.09 -0.12
CA GLY A 123 -4.80 -5.78 -0.39
C GLY A 123 -4.58 -7.28 -0.46
N PHE A 124 -5.41 -7.95 -1.23
CA PHE A 124 -5.31 -9.39 -1.46
C PHE A 124 -5.54 -9.68 -2.95
N LEU A 125 -4.93 -10.77 -3.40
CA LEU A 125 -5.24 -11.38 -4.68
C LEU A 125 -5.95 -12.70 -4.40
N GLY A 126 -7.17 -12.86 -4.93
CA GLY A 126 -7.89 -14.12 -4.84
C GLY A 126 -7.18 -15.21 -5.64
N TYR A 127 -7.40 -16.48 -5.29
CA TYR A 127 -6.75 -17.61 -5.96
C TYR A 127 -6.93 -17.60 -7.48
N ASP A 128 -8.11 -17.21 -7.97
CA ASP A 128 -8.41 -17.14 -9.40
C ASP A 128 -7.60 -16.12 -10.19
N ILE A 129 -6.79 -15.27 -9.54
CA ILE A 129 -5.83 -14.37 -10.23
C ILE A 129 -4.87 -15.16 -11.12
N VAL A 130 -4.58 -16.43 -10.76
CA VAL A 130 -3.73 -17.33 -11.56
C VAL A 130 -4.23 -17.49 -13.00
N ARG A 131 -5.53 -17.27 -13.25
CA ARG A 131 -6.14 -17.37 -14.58
C ARG A 131 -5.76 -16.22 -15.52
N GLU A 132 -5.15 -15.14 -15.00
CA GLU A 132 -4.53 -14.11 -15.86
C GLU A 132 -3.23 -14.59 -16.50
N ILE A 133 -2.54 -15.58 -15.89
CA ILE A 133 -1.24 -16.08 -16.35
C ILE A 133 -1.30 -17.53 -16.88
N GLU A 134 -2.31 -18.31 -16.52
CA GLU A 134 -2.45 -19.71 -16.90
C GLU A 134 -3.86 -20.03 -17.45
N ASN A 135 -3.94 -20.90 -18.46
CA ASN A 135 -5.22 -21.35 -18.99
C ASN A 135 -5.75 -22.57 -18.21
N LEU A 136 -6.65 -22.34 -17.26
CA LEU A 136 -7.21 -23.38 -16.40
C LEU A 136 -8.67 -23.71 -16.77
N PRO A 137 -9.05 -25.01 -16.86
CA PRO A 137 -10.45 -25.39 -17.03
C PRO A 137 -11.28 -25.05 -15.77
N ASN A 138 -12.62 -25.13 -15.89
CA ASN A 138 -13.58 -25.03 -14.77
C ASN A 138 -13.42 -23.78 -13.88
N ALA A 139 -13.82 -22.61 -14.38
CA ALA A 139 -13.90 -21.41 -13.54
C ALA A 139 -14.87 -21.63 -12.36
N PRO A 140 -14.53 -21.23 -11.12
CA PRO A 140 -15.45 -21.29 -9.99
C PRO A 140 -16.71 -20.47 -10.30
N ARG A 141 -17.87 -20.96 -9.87
CA ARG A 141 -19.16 -20.29 -10.04
C ARG A 141 -19.42 -19.30 -8.92
#